data_AF-A0A537XDG6-F1
#
_entry.id   AF-A0A537XDG6-F1
#
_cell.length_a   1.000
_cell.length_b   1.000
_cell.length_c   1.000
_cell.angle_alpha   90.00
_cell.angle_beta   90.00
_cell.angle_gamma   90.00
#
_symmetry.space_group_name_H-M   'P 1'
#
loop_
_entity.id
_entity.type
_entity.pdbx_description
1 polymer ?
#
loop_
_entity_poly.entity_id
_entity_poly.type
_entity_poly.pdbx_seq_one_letter_code
_entity_poly.pdbx_strand_id
1 'polypeptide(L)'
;MLMLSERHVATIRRIAETIIAAYRAGKKVVACGNGGSAADAQHIVAELVGRLELPRRPALAAVALTTNASVLTAIGNDFGFDQVFARQIEA
;
A
#
# COMPACT_ATOMS: atom_id res chain seq x y z
N MET A 1 -26.62 3.52 5.02
CA MET A 1 -25.74 2.61 4.25
C MET A 1 -25.48 3.26 2.90
N LEU A 2 -24.31 3.87 2.69
CA LEU A 2 -23.98 4.55 1.44
C LEU A 2 -23.69 3.48 0.37
N MET A 3 -24.50 3.41 -0.69
CA MET A 3 -24.15 2.65 -1.88
C MET A 3 -23.02 3.37 -2.63
N LEU A 4 -22.04 2.61 -3.13
CA LEU A 4 -21.02 3.14 -4.02
C LEU A 4 -21.67 3.61 -5.31
N SER A 5 -21.37 4.84 -5.74
CA SER A 5 -21.78 5.34 -7.05
C SER A 5 -21.05 4.57 -8.17
N GLU A 6 -21.60 4.61 -9.38
CA GLU A 6 -20.94 4.03 -10.57
C GLU A 6 -19.53 4.58 -10.77
N ARG A 7 -19.32 5.87 -10.44
CA ARG A 7 -18.00 6.51 -10.49
C ARG A 7 -17.00 5.88 -9.51
N HIS A 8 -17.43 5.52 -8.30
CA HIS A 8 -16.56 4.85 -7.33
C HIS A 8 -16.20 3.44 -7.83
N VAL A 9 -17.17 2.69 -8.34
CA VAL A 9 -16.93 1.35 -8.90
C VAL A 9 -15.95 1.41 -10.08
N ALA A 10 -16.12 2.35 -11.00
CA ALA A 10 -15.20 2.55 -12.13
C ALA A 10 -13.78 2.91 -11.66
N THR A 11 -13.67 3.73 -10.61
CA THR A 11 -12.36 4.12 -10.05
C THR A 11 -11.65 2.94 -9.41
N ILE A 12 -12.36 2.14 -8.60
CA ILE A 12 -11.81 0.94 -7.95
C ILE A 12 -11.34 -0.05 -9.01
N ARG A 13 -12.13 -0.27 -10.06
CA ARG A 13 -11.76 -1.16 -11.17
C ARG A 13 -10.45 -0.74 -11.83
N ARG A 14 -10.31 0.55 -12.16
CA ARG A 14 -9.09 1.09 -12.78
C ARG A 14 -7.86 0.94 -11.88
N ILE A 15 -8.03 1.14 -10.56
CA ILE A 15 -6.95 0.92 -9.59
C ILE A 15 -6.54 -0.56 -9.58
N ALA A 16 -7.50 -1.49 -9.53
CA ALA A 16 -7.23 -2.92 -9.56
C ALA A 16 -6.52 -3.35 -10.85
N GLU A 17 -6.98 -2.88 -12.01
CA GLU A 17 -6.35 -3.14 -13.31
C GLU A 17 -4.90 -2.62 -13.35
N THR A 18 -4.65 -1.45 -12.78
CA THR A 18 -3.29 -0.86 -12.70
C THR A 18 -2.36 -1.72 -11.85
N ILE A 19 -2.85 -2.19 -10.70
CA ILE A 19 -2.10 -3.08 -9.80
C ILE A 19 -1.82 -4.43 -10.47
N ILE A 20 -2.81 -5.01 -11.15
CA ILE A 20 -2.64 -6.27 -11.89
C ILE A 20 -1.58 -6.12 -12.99
N ALA A 21 -1.62 -5.02 -13.75
CA ALA A 21 -0.62 -4.74 -14.78
C ALA A 21 0.79 -4.59 -14.18
N ALA A 22 0.92 -3.94 -13.02
CA ALA A 22 2.20 -3.82 -12.32
C ALA A 22 2.77 -5.21 -11.94
N TYR A 23 1.96 -6.10 -11.37
CA TYR A 23 2.41 -7.46 -11.03
C TYR A 23 2.79 -8.29 -12.26
N ARG A 24 2.01 -8.20 -13.34
CA ARG A 24 2.35 -8.87 -14.61
C ARG A 24 3.69 -8.39 -15.19
N ALA A 25 4.06 -7.15 -14.90
CA ALA A 25 5.36 -6.57 -15.27
C ALA A 25 6.47 -6.83 -14.23
N GLY A 26 6.26 -7.71 -13.24
CA GLY A 26 7.24 -8.02 -12.21
C GLY A 26 7.48 -6.91 -11.17
N LYS A 27 6.58 -5.92 -11.09
CA LYS A 27 6.65 -4.83 -10.12
C LYS A 27 6.00 -5.21 -8.79
N LYS A 28 6.09 -4.30 -7.81
CA LYS A 28 5.52 -4.43 -6.47
C LYS A 28 4.53 -3.30 -6.19
N VAL A 29 3.63 -3.51 -5.23
CA VAL A 29 2.78 -2.46 -4.66
C VAL A 29 3.47 -1.84 -3.45
N VAL A 30 3.45 -0.51 -3.35
CA VAL A 30 3.91 0.21 -2.15
C VAL A 30 2.76 1.06 -1.63
N ALA A 31 2.45 0.93 -0.35
CA ALA A 31 1.35 1.64 0.31
C ALA A 31 1.86 2.49 1.48
N CYS A 32 1.27 3.65 1.67
CA CYS A 32 1.56 4.56 2.79
C CYS A 32 0.32 5.35 3.18
N GLY A 33 0.33 5.89 4.40
CA GLY A 33 -0.77 6.69 4.94
C GLY A 33 -0.49 7.08 6.38
N ASN A 34 -1.21 8.06 6.90
CA ASN A 34 -1.10 8.55 8.27
C ASN A 34 -2.31 8.11 9.10
N GLY A 35 -2.12 7.90 10.41
CA GLY A 35 -3.21 7.55 11.32
C GLY A 35 -3.96 6.27 10.90
N GLY A 36 -5.29 6.35 10.76
CA GLY A 36 -6.11 5.22 10.30
C GLY A 36 -5.69 4.70 8.92
N SER A 37 -5.30 5.58 8.00
CA SER A 37 -4.82 5.15 6.68
C SER A 37 -3.48 4.42 6.73
N ALA A 38 -2.70 4.59 7.81
CA ALA A 38 -1.50 3.78 8.05
C ALA A 38 -1.87 2.31 8.35
N ALA A 39 -2.97 2.12 9.09
CA ALA A 39 -3.55 0.81 9.37
C ALA A 39 -4.13 0.18 8.10
N ASP A 40 -4.82 0.96 7.25
CA ASP A 40 -5.30 0.48 5.95
C ASP A 40 -4.14 0.08 5.03
N ALA A 41 -3.06 0.86 5.00
CA ALA A 41 -1.88 0.58 4.19
C ALA A 41 -1.19 -0.74 4.58
N GLN A 42 -0.99 -0.98 5.88
CA GLN A 42 -0.43 -2.25 6.34
C GLN A 42 -1.42 -3.42 6.13
N HIS A 43 -2.73 -3.18 6.25
CA HIS A 43 -3.74 -4.22 6.07
C HIS A 43 -3.76 -4.69 4.62
N ILE A 44 -3.89 -3.80 3.64
CA ILE A 44 -3.90 -4.20 2.22
C ILE A 44 -2.59 -4.91 1.82
N VAL A 45 -1.46 -4.47 2.37
CA VAL A 45 -0.16 -5.15 2.15
C VAL A 45 -0.15 -6.55 2.77
N ALA A 46 -0.69 -6.73 3.98
CA ALA A 46 -0.82 -8.04 4.61
C ALA A 46 -1.69 -8.99 3.78
N GLU A 47 -2.80 -8.50 3.23
CA GLU A 47 -3.68 -9.29 2.35
C GLU A 47 -2.99 -9.70 1.05
N LEU A 48 -2.13 -8.83 0.48
CA LEU A 48 -1.38 -9.08 -0.76
C LEU A 48 -0.19 -10.03 -0.54
N VAL A 49 0.59 -9.85 0.53
CA VAL A 49 1.74 -10.71 0.83
C VAL A 49 1.27 -12.07 1.36
N GLY A 50 0.34 -12.05 2.31
CA GLY A 50 -0.27 -13.24 2.89
C GLY A 50 -1.39 -13.76 2.01
N ARG A 51 -2.62 -13.66 2.50
CA ARG A 51 -3.79 -14.27 1.88
C ARG A 51 -5.02 -13.40 2.10
N LEU A 52 -5.67 -13.05 0.99
CA LEU A 52 -7.04 -12.53 0.93
C LEU A 52 -8.04 -13.70 0.92
N GLU A 53 -8.78 -13.91 -0.16
CA GLU A 53 -9.79 -14.98 -0.23
C GLU A 53 -9.21 -16.32 -0.68
N LEU A 54 -8.41 -16.29 -1.77
CA LEU A 54 -7.86 -17.49 -2.40
C LEU A 54 -6.76 -18.12 -1.52
N PRO A 55 -6.96 -19.34 -0.98
CA PRO A 55 -6.07 -19.92 0.01
C PRO A 55 -4.72 -20.39 -0.56
N ARG A 56 -4.62 -20.58 -1.88
CA ARG A 56 -3.42 -21.09 -2.54
C ARG A 56 -3.07 -20.21 -3.73
N ARG A 57 -2.29 -19.16 -3.47
CA ARG A 57 -1.60 -18.35 -4.49
C ARG A 57 -0.20 -18.01 -4.02
N PRO A 58 0.74 -17.72 -4.93
CA PRO A 58 2.01 -17.12 -4.56
C PRO A 58 1.79 -15.78 -3.83
N ALA A 59 2.71 -15.45 -2.92
CA ALA A 59 2.77 -14.13 -2.30
C ALA A 59 2.95 -13.05 -3.37
N LEU A 60 2.24 -11.92 -3.23
CA LEU A 60 2.42 -10.78 -4.12
C LEU A 60 3.37 -9.79 -3.45
N ALA A 61 4.33 -9.28 -4.22
CA ALA A 61 5.32 -8.33 -3.71
C ALA A 61 4.63 -7.01 -3.31
N ALA A 62 4.53 -6.76 -2.02
CA ALA A 62 3.95 -5.52 -1.50
C ALA A 62 4.66 -5.06 -0.22
N VAL A 63 4.73 -3.74 0.00
CA VAL A 63 5.37 -3.14 1.17
C VAL A 63 4.53 -1.97 1.69
N ALA A 64 4.35 -1.90 3.02
CA ALA A 64 3.78 -0.74 3.69
C ALA A 64 4.92 0.10 4.29
N LEU A 65 4.98 1.39 3.95
CA LEU A 65 6.01 2.31 4.44
C LEU A 65 5.76 2.79 5.88
N THR A 66 4.77 2.22 6.56
CA THR A 66 4.22 2.69 7.82
C THR A 66 4.61 1.82 9.02
N THR A 67 5.34 0.72 8.82
CA THR A 67 5.54 -0.31 9.85
C THR A 67 6.91 -0.27 10.52
N ASN A 68 7.94 0.25 9.83
CA ASN A 68 9.28 0.35 10.40
C ASN A 68 9.41 1.64 11.22
N ALA A 69 9.13 1.53 12.52
CA ALA A 69 9.17 2.67 13.44
C ALA A 69 10.55 3.37 13.44
N SER A 70 11.65 2.63 13.39
CA SER A 70 13.00 3.22 13.37
C SER A 70 13.24 4.08 12.13
N VAL A 71 12.76 3.65 10.96
CA VAL A 71 12.86 4.42 9.71
C VAL A 71 11.98 5.67 9.78
N LEU A 72 10.74 5.52 10.24
CA LEU A 72 9.80 6.64 10.36
C LEU A 72 10.30 7.72 11.33
N THR A 73 10.78 7.31 12.51
CA THR A 73 11.23 8.27 13.54
C THR A 73 12.58 8.88 13.18
N ALA A 74 13.50 8.12 12.58
CA ALA A 74 14.77 8.68 12.10
C ALA A 74 14.54 9.70 10.99
N ILE A 75 13.76 9.36 9.95
CA ILE A 75 13.48 10.32 8.85
C ILE A 75 12.69 11.51 9.37
N GLY A 76 11.66 11.28 10.19
CA GLY A 76 10.86 12.34 10.78
C GLY A 76 11.66 13.31 11.64
N ASN A 77 12.65 12.81 12.40
CA ASN A 77 13.54 13.60 13.23
C ASN A 77 14.61 14.35 12.41
N ASP A 78 15.23 13.67 11.45
CA ASP A 78 16.44 14.18 10.77
C ASP A 78 16.12 15.01 9.52
N PHE A 79 15.00 14.71 8.84
CA PHE A 79 14.62 15.32 7.56
C PHE A 79 13.24 15.98 7.56
N GLY A 80 12.46 15.81 8.63
CA GLY A 80 11.10 16.33 8.75
C GLY A 80 10.03 15.28 8.40
N PHE A 81 8.84 15.44 9.00
CA PHE A 81 7.76 14.46 8.86
C PHE A 81 7.22 14.38 7.42
N ASP A 82 7.32 15.44 6.63
CA ASP A 82 6.91 15.47 5.22
C ASP A 82 7.76 14.53 4.34
N GLN A 83 8.95 14.13 4.81
CA GLN A 83 9.88 13.26 4.09
C GLN A 83 9.72 11.76 4.43
N VAL A 84 8.90 11.40 5.43
CA VAL A 84 8.87 10.04 6.00
C VAL A 84 8.55 8.94 4.98
N PHE A 85 7.78 9.23 3.94
CA PHE A 85 7.49 8.26 2.88
C PHE A 85 8.35 8.47 1.64
N ALA A 86 8.59 9.72 1.23
CA ALA A 86 9.38 10.02 0.03
C ALA A 86 10.80 9.43 0.12
N ARG A 87 11.44 9.61 1.27
CA ARG A 87 12.80 9.12 1.51
C ARG A 87 12.91 7.59 1.51
N GLN A 88 11.84 6.88 1.86
CA GLN A 88 11.78 5.41 1.75
C GLN A 88 11.61 4.93 0.30
N ILE A 89 11.03 5.74 -0.59
CA ILE A 89 10.86 5.42 -2.02
C ILE A 89 12.14 5.69 -2.83
N GLU A 90 12.95 6.66 -2.40
CA GLU A 90 14.22 7.01 -3.05
C GLU A 90 15.28 5.89 -3.00
N ALA A 91 15.20 4.99 -2.02
CA ALA A 91 16.12 3.88 -1.81
C ALA A 91 15.87 2.69 -2.76
#